data_AF-A0A3D1AIA7-F1
#
_entry.id   AF-A0A3D1AIA7-F1
#
_cell.length_a   1.000
_cell.length_b   1.000
_cell.length_c   1.000
_cell.angle_alpha   90.00
_cell.angle_beta   90.00
_cell.angle_gamma   90.00
#
_symmetry.space_group_name_H-M   'P 1'
#
loop_
_entity.id
_entity.type
_entity.pdbx_description
1 polymer ?
#
loop_
_entity_poly.entity_id
_entity_poly.type
_entity_poly.pdbx_seq_one_letter_code
_entity_poly.pdbx_strand_id
1 'polypeptide(L)'
;MVSTTITKKILLLFTTYIIASASFFAGAQTEWGKTGTRFLWQGLRNKQPAVEMPAGNAPFQTPQRVTKKNNATRLIPVNSNEWIVSDGWELGTSTQVLESDRSIFNTDFDTKDWYNATVPGTILTTLVNQGVYPEPAFGLNNMSIPDTLCRMDWWYRSVFDHPASGNKLTLIFNGINYRAEVFLNAKKLGNIEGAFIRGVFDITDIVREKNNVLAVLIHPPYNPGISHEQSMIAGQGLNGGQLSLDGPTFIASMGWDWIPGIKDRNSGIWQDVRLKATSDVKIGDPHI
;
A
#
# COMPACT_ATOMS: atom_id res chain seq x y z
N MET A 1 61.73 -30.02 14.16
CA MET A 1 61.97 -28.73 13.46
C MET A 1 60.91 -28.48 12.37
N VAL A 2 59.63 -28.74 12.64
CA VAL A 2 58.49 -28.38 11.77
C VAL A 2 57.33 -28.03 12.71
N SER A 3 57.34 -26.85 13.31
CA SER A 3 56.21 -26.43 14.17
C SER A 3 56.11 -24.90 14.34
N THR A 4 57.21 -24.16 14.18
CA THR A 4 57.20 -22.70 14.37
C THR A 4 56.92 -21.87 13.11
N THR A 5 57.02 -22.46 11.90
CA THR A 5 56.82 -21.73 10.64
C THR A 5 55.35 -21.66 10.20
N ILE A 6 54.51 -22.61 10.62
CA ILE A 6 53.08 -22.66 10.25
C ILE A 6 52.25 -21.67 11.08
N THR A 7 52.57 -21.51 12.36
CA THR A 7 51.84 -20.61 13.28
C THR A 7 52.03 -19.13 12.93
N LYS A 8 53.20 -18.73 12.42
CA LYS A 8 53.43 -17.34 11.96
C LYS A 8 52.73 -17.02 10.63
N LYS A 9 52.58 -17.98 9.71
CA LYS A 9 51.86 -17.76 8.44
C LYS A 9 50.34 -17.66 8.65
N ILE A 10 49.76 -18.43 9.58
CA ILE A 10 48.32 -18.38 9.89
C ILE A 10 47.97 -17.08 10.63
N LEU A 11 48.81 -16.62 11.56
CA LEU A 11 48.57 -15.36 12.26
C LEU A 11 48.67 -14.14 11.33
N LEU A 12 49.61 -14.15 10.37
CA LEU A 12 49.73 -13.08 9.37
C LEU A 12 48.51 -13.08 8.41
N LEU A 13 48.02 -14.25 7.98
CA LEU A 13 46.83 -14.36 7.14
C LEU A 13 45.55 -13.88 7.87
N PHE A 14 45.37 -14.20 9.15
CA PHE A 14 44.23 -13.71 9.94
C PHE A 14 44.30 -12.20 10.21
N THR A 15 45.48 -11.65 10.49
CA THR A 15 45.63 -10.20 10.72
C THR A 15 45.43 -9.42 9.42
N THR A 16 45.90 -9.95 8.28
CA THR A 16 45.71 -9.30 6.97
C THR A 16 44.26 -9.41 6.48
N TYR A 17 43.54 -10.50 6.80
CA TYR A 17 42.12 -10.66 6.45
C TYR A 17 41.19 -9.79 7.32
N ILE A 18 41.51 -9.59 8.60
CA ILE A 18 40.76 -8.69 9.49
C ILE A 18 41.00 -7.21 9.11
N ILE A 19 42.23 -6.85 8.72
CA ILE A 19 42.52 -5.50 8.23
C ILE A 19 41.90 -5.26 6.84
N ALA A 20 41.89 -6.26 5.95
CA ALA A 20 41.25 -6.14 4.63
C ALA A 20 39.71 -6.08 4.71
N SER A 21 39.09 -6.80 5.65
CA SER A 21 37.62 -6.74 5.87
C SER A 21 37.19 -5.47 6.60
N ALA A 22 37.98 -4.97 7.57
CA ALA A 22 37.74 -3.66 8.17
C ALA A 22 37.93 -2.51 7.17
N SER A 23 38.90 -2.63 6.24
CA SER A 23 39.14 -1.63 5.20
C SER A 23 38.12 -1.69 4.05
N PHE A 24 37.52 -2.85 3.77
CA PHE A 24 36.43 -2.96 2.80
C PHE A 24 35.09 -2.46 3.35
N PHE A 25 34.79 -2.67 4.63
CA PHE A 25 33.59 -2.11 5.26
C PHE A 25 33.73 -0.60 5.53
N ALA A 26 34.90 -0.14 5.97
CA ALA A 26 35.17 1.29 6.08
C ALA A 26 35.18 1.95 4.70
N GLY A 27 35.78 1.34 3.68
CA GLY A 27 35.78 1.84 2.31
C GLY A 27 34.39 1.91 1.68
N ALA A 28 33.52 0.92 1.90
CA ALA A 28 32.14 0.95 1.41
C ALA A 28 31.32 2.06 2.08
N GLN A 29 31.46 2.27 3.41
CA GLN A 29 30.82 3.39 4.10
C GLN A 29 31.45 4.76 3.73
N THR A 30 32.73 4.81 3.39
CA THR A 30 33.43 6.05 3.02
C THR A 30 33.18 6.43 1.56
N GLU A 31 33.02 5.46 0.66
CA GLU A 31 32.60 5.64 -0.74
C GLU A 31 31.08 5.93 -0.83
N TRP A 32 30.24 5.32 0.01
CA TRP A 32 28.83 5.72 0.16
C TRP A 32 28.69 7.08 0.87
N GLY A 33 29.67 7.46 1.68
CA GLY A 33 29.79 8.78 2.28
C GLY A 33 30.06 9.92 1.29
N LYS A 34 30.34 9.63 0.01
CA LYS A 34 30.56 10.65 -1.03
C LYS A 34 29.28 11.41 -1.44
N THR A 35 28.10 10.99 -0.98
CA THR A 35 26.88 11.82 -1.09
C THR A 35 26.72 12.80 0.09
N GLY A 36 27.62 12.79 1.07
CA GLY A 36 27.68 13.79 2.15
C GLY A 36 26.48 13.83 3.11
N THR A 37 25.51 12.92 2.98
CA THR A 37 24.23 13.05 3.67
C THR A 37 24.03 11.95 4.72
N ARG A 38 24.39 12.26 5.98
CA ARG A 38 23.99 11.46 7.17
C ARG A 38 22.46 11.41 7.39
N PHE A 39 21.67 11.93 6.46
CA PHE A 39 20.26 12.24 6.59
C PHE A 39 19.41 11.73 5.41
N LEU A 40 19.92 10.79 4.60
CA LEU A 40 19.18 10.20 3.47
C LEU A 40 17.78 9.69 3.84
N TRP A 41 17.61 9.21 5.07
CA TRP A 41 16.35 8.67 5.59
C TRP A 41 15.42 9.73 6.21
N GLN A 42 15.84 10.99 6.36
CA GLN A 42 14.98 12.01 6.97
C GLN A 42 13.93 12.56 6.00
N GLY A 43 14.20 12.48 4.69
CA GLY A 43 13.34 13.06 3.67
C GLY A 43 13.30 14.59 3.75
N LEU A 44 12.42 15.20 2.94
CA LEU A 44 12.22 16.64 2.94
C LEU A 44 11.40 17.09 4.15
N ARG A 45 11.79 18.24 4.73
CA ARG A 45 11.03 18.90 5.81
C ARG A 45 10.11 20.01 5.30
N ASN A 46 10.39 20.53 4.11
CA ASN A 46 9.63 21.57 3.45
C ASN A 46 9.39 21.15 1.99
N LYS A 47 8.31 21.66 1.38
CA LYS A 47 8.08 21.46 -0.05
C LYS A 47 9.24 22.06 -0.85
N GLN A 48 9.60 21.40 -1.96
CA GLN A 48 10.58 21.93 -2.89
C GLN A 48 10.10 23.29 -3.45
N PRO A 49 11.01 24.26 -3.62
CA PRO A 49 10.75 25.48 -4.35
C PRO A 49 10.23 25.19 -5.75
N ALA A 50 9.29 26.01 -6.25
CA ALA A 50 8.72 25.83 -7.59
C ALA A 50 9.79 25.81 -8.71
N VAL A 51 10.91 26.53 -8.52
CA VAL A 51 12.02 26.59 -9.47
C VAL A 51 12.81 25.27 -9.58
N GLU A 52 12.71 24.40 -8.57
CA GLU A 52 13.37 23.10 -8.51
C GLU A 52 12.48 21.96 -9.02
N MET A 53 11.19 22.23 -9.26
CA MET A 53 10.24 21.22 -9.71
C MET A 53 10.54 20.80 -11.16
N PRO A 54 10.29 19.54 -11.52
CA PRO A 54 10.37 19.12 -12.92
C PRO A 54 9.39 19.92 -13.78
N ALA A 55 9.90 20.44 -14.89
CA ALA A 55 9.13 21.20 -15.87
C ALA A 55 9.43 20.69 -17.28
N GLY A 56 8.44 20.76 -18.15
CA GLY A 56 8.55 20.36 -19.55
C GLY A 56 7.56 21.13 -20.41
N ASN A 57 7.82 21.17 -21.72
CA ASN A 57 6.97 21.91 -22.67
C ASN A 57 5.71 21.13 -23.08
N ALA A 58 5.66 19.82 -22.81
CA ALA A 58 4.50 19.00 -23.13
C ALA A 58 3.39 19.24 -22.10
N PRO A 59 2.12 19.44 -22.53
CA PRO A 59 1.01 19.55 -21.60
C PRO A 59 0.74 18.21 -20.90
N PHE A 60 0.12 18.26 -19.73
CA PHE A 60 -0.43 17.06 -19.10
C PHE A 60 -1.56 16.48 -19.96
N GLN A 61 -1.70 15.17 -19.93
CA GLN A 61 -2.87 14.53 -20.52
C GLN A 61 -4.12 14.98 -19.76
N THR A 62 -5.19 15.31 -20.47
CA THR A 62 -6.48 15.66 -19.86
C THR A 62 -7.23 14.37 -19.55
N PRO A 63 -7.44 14.01 -18.26
CA PRO A 63 -8.18 12.81 -17.92
C PRO A 63 -9.68 13.02 -18.20
N GLN A 64 -10.39 11.92 -18.49
CA GLN A 64 -11.81 11.91 -18.79
C GLN A 64 -12.52 11.01 -17.78
N ARG A 65 -13.34 11.60 -16.91
CA ARG A 65 -13.99 10.85 -15.84
C ARG A 65 -14.88 9.74 -16.41
N VAL A 66 -14.67 8.53 -15.91
CA VAL A 66 -15.51 7.37 -16.22
C VAL A 66 -16.72 7.40 -15.29
N THR A 67 -17.92 7.27 -15.87
CA THR A 67 -19.15 7.15 -15.10
C THR A 67 -19.16 5.83 -14.33
N LYS A 68 -19.43 5.90 -13.02
CA LYS A 68 -19.57 4.73 -12.16
C LYS A 68 -20.69 3.80 -12.65
N LYS A 69 -20.42 2.50 -12.62
CA LYS A 69 -21.38 1.42 -12.88
C LYS A 69 -21.71 0.70 -11.57
N ASN A 70 -22.97 0.35 -11.36
CA ASN A 70 -23.37 -0.41 -10.18
C ASN A 70 -23.21 -1.91 -10.45
N ASN A 71 -21.96 -2.38 -10.48
CA ASN A 71 -21.65 -3.78 -10.66
C ASN A 71 -21.95 -4.54 -9.35
N ALA A 72 -22.56 -5.73 -9.46
CA ALA A 72 -22.68 -6.61 -8.31
C ALA A 72 -21.32 -7.21 -7.93
N THR A 73 -21.07 -7.38 -6.64
CA THR A 73 -19.90 -8.14 -6.15
C THR A 73 -20.06 -9.60 -6.57
N ARG A 74 -18.99 -10.21 -7.07
CA ARG A 74 -18.92 -11.62 -7.43
C ARG A 74 -17.96 -12.33 -6.50
N LEU A 75 -18.38 -13.50 -5.99
CA LEU A 75 -17.51 -14.40 -5.26
C LEU A 75 -16.93 -15.42 -6.25
N ILE A 76 -15.69 -15.18 -6.71
CA ILE A 76 -15.03 -16.04 -7.69
C ILE A 76 -14.39 -17.22 -6.95
N PRO A 77 -14.81 -18.47 -7.19
CA PRO A 77 -14.23 -19.63 -6.51
C PRO A 77 -12.77 -19.83 -6.90
N VAL A 78 -11.91 -19.94 -5.89
CA VAL A 78 -10.50 -20.38 -6.04
C VAL A 78 -10.42 -21.89 -5.94
N ASN A 79 -11.21 -22.47 -5.04
CA ASN A 79 -11.37 -23.91 -4.83
C ASN A 79 -12.77 -24.17 -4.22
N SER A 80 -13.01 -25.38 -3.69
CA SER A 80 -14.33 -25.76 -3.18
C SER A 80 -14.77 -25.02 -1.92
N ASN A 81 -13.87 -24.35 -1.20
CA ASN A 81 -14.17 -23.69 0.07
C ASN A 81 -13.56 -22.28 0.20
N GLU A 82 -13.11 -21.68 -0.90
CA GLU A 82 -12.49 -20.36 -0.89
C GLU A 82 -12.90 -19.55 -2.12
N TRP A 83 -13.24 -18.29 -1.91
CA TRP A 83 -13.67 -17.36 -2.96
C TRP A 83 -12.94 -16.03 -2.83
N ILE A 84 -12.61 -15.43 -3.97
CA ILE A 84 -12.17 -14.03 -4.05
C ILE A 84 -13.40 -13.14 -4.12
N VAL A 85 -13.43 -12.09 -3.29
CA VAL A 85 -14.41 -10.99 -3.37
C VAL A 85 -13.98 -10.06 -4.49
N SER A 86 -14.53 -10.29 -5.68
CA SER A 86 -14.20 -9.60 -6.93
C SER A 86 -15.34 -8.69 -7.39
N ASP A 87 -15.00 -7.64 -8.14
CA ASP A 87 -15.95 -6.67 -8.69
C ASP A 87 -16.79 -6.00 -7.58
N GLY A 88 -17.69 -5.09 -7.98
CA GLY A 88 -18.63 -4.44 -7.05
C GLY A 88 -18.02 -3.59 -5.92
N TRP A 89 -16.70 -3.49 -5.84
CA TRP A 89 -16.03 -2.59 -4.92
C TRP A 89 -16.25 -1.13 -5.33
N GLU A 90 -16.52 -0.30 -4.33
CA GLU A 90 -16.80 1.11 -4.47
C GLU A 90 -15.82 1.90 -3.59
N LEU A 91 -15.30 3.02 -4.09
CA LEU A 91 -14.38 3.89 -3.37
C LEU A 91 -15.01 5.28 -3.18
N GLY A 92 -15.03 5.76 -1.94
CA GLY A 92 -15.48 7.09 -1.57
C GLY A 92 -14.56 7.73 -0.53
N THR A 93 -14.66 9.05 -0.37
CA THR A 93 -13.94 9.78 0.68
C THR A 93 -14.71 9.74 2.00
N SER A 94 -14.01 9.87 3.13
CA SER A 94 -14.68 10.01 4.43
C SER A 94 -15.57 11.26 4.52
N THR A 95 -15.23 12.34 3.82
CA THR A 95 -16.10 13.53 3.71
C THR A 95 -17.47 13.17 3.14
N GLN A 96 -17.53 12.45 2.02
CA GLN A 96 -18.79 12.02 1.41
C GLN A 96 -19.62 11.11 2.33
N VAL A 97 -18.96 10.30 3.17
CA VAL A 97 -19.65 9.46 4.17
C VAL A 97 -20.21 10.30 5.31
N LEU A 98 -19.43 11.26 5.83
CA LEU A 98 -19.84 12.13 6.94
C LEU A 98 -20.94 13.12 6.56
N GLU A 99 -20.99 13.54 5.30
CA GLU A 99 -22.03 14.43 4.78
C GLU A 99 -23.34 13.70 4.45
N SER A 100 -23.35 12.36 4.46
CA SER A 100 -24.54 11.57 4.23
C SER A 100 -25.47 11.56 5.45
N ASP A 101 -26.77 11.53 5.19
CA ASP A 101 -27.83 11.31 6.18
C ASP A 101 -28.03 9.82 6.51
N ARG A 102 -27.31 8.92 5.83
CA ARG A 102 -27.40 7.47 5.98
C ARG A 102 -26.08 6.86 6.42
N SER A 103 -26.19 5.73 7.12
CA SER A 103 -25.03 4.93 7.49
C SER A 103 -24.44 4.24 6.25
N ILE A 104 -23.12 4.27 6.09
CA ILE A 104 -22.38 3.54 5.05
C ILE A 104 -22.67 2.03 5.05
N PHE A 105 -23.08 1.49 6.21
CA PHE A 105 -23.41 0.08 6.40
C PHE A 105 -24.80 -0.30 5.88
N ASN A 106 -25.61 0.67 5.47
CA ASN A 106 -26.91 0.40 4.86
C ASN A 106 -26.71 0.01 3.39
N THR A 107 -27.52 -0.93 2.91
CA THR A 107 -27.43 -1.45 1.54
C THR A 107 -27.85 -0.42 0.48
N ASP A 108 -28.71 0.52 0.86
CA ASP A 108 -29.24 1.62 0.05
C ASP A 108 -28.44 2.94 0.18
N PHE A 109 -27.26 2.90 0.81
CA PHE A 109 -26.36 4.05 0.91
C PHE A 109 -26.04 4.61 -0.49
N ASP A 110 -26.22 5.92 -0.70
CA ASP A 110 -26.02 6.56 -2.01
C ASP A 110 -24.53 6.68 -2.35
N THR A 111 -24.10 5.84 -3.30
CA THR A 111 -22.73 5.82 -3.83
C THR A 111 -22.68 6.32 -5.28
N LYS A 112 -23.65 7.10 -5.77
CA LYS A 112 -23.66 7.54 -7.19
C LYS A 112 -22.43 8.36 -7.58
N ASP A 113 -21.91 9.15 -6.65
CA ASP A 113 -20.76 10.04 -6.86
C ASP A 113 -19.42 9.40 -6.46
N TRP A 114 -19.46 8.12 -6.06
CA TRP A 114 -18.27 7.31 -5.76
C TRP A 114 -17.63 6.79 -7.04
N TYR A 115 -16.62 5.96 -6.88
CA TYR A 115 -15.85 5.35 -7.96
C TYR A 115 -16.00 3.83 -7.95
N ASN A 116 -15.90 3.17 -9.11
CA ASN A 116 -15.66 1.73 -9.14
C ASN A 116 -14.22 1.46 -8.70
N ALA A 117 -14.04 0.89 -7.51
CA ALA A 117 -12.73 0.65 -6.94
C ALA A 117 -12.03 -0.52 -7.62
N THR A 118 -10.72 -0.40 -7.76
CA THR A 118 -9.85 -1.49 -8.21
C THR A 118 -9.31 -2.23 -6.98
N VAL A 119 -9.68 -3.50 -6.84
CA VAL A 119 -9.17 -4.43 -5.81
C VAL A 119 -8.82 -5.75 -6.50
N PRO A 120 -7.55 -6.22 -6.44
CA PRO A 120 -6.40 -5.58 -5.80
C PRO A 120 -5.98 -4.27 -6.49
N GLY A 121 -5.64 -3.25 -5.69
CA GLY A 121 -5.21 -1.95 -6.19
C GLY A 121 -5.11 -0.89 -5.08
N THR A 122 -4.61 0.28 -5.46
CA THR A 122 -4.50 1.43 -4.55
C THR A 122 -5.63 2.43 -4.80
N ILE A 123 -5.72 3.45 -3.95
CA ILE A 123 -6.60 4.61 -4.15
C ILE A 123 -6.26 5.28 -5.49
N LEU A 124 -4.97 5.52 -5.75
CA LEU A 124 -4.52 6.15 -6.99
C LEU A 124 -4.79 5.26 -8.20
N THR A 125 -4.60 3.93 -8.09
CA THR A 125 -4.98 2.99 -9.16
C THR A 125 -6.45 3.15 -9.53
N THR A 126 -7.33 3.25 -8.54
CA THR A 126 -8.76 3.48 -8.76
C THR A 126 -9.00 4.81 -9.46
N LEU A 127 -8.42 5.90 -8.95
CA LEU A 127 -8.68 7.24 -9.49
C LEU A 127 -8.13 7.42 -10.92
N VAL A 128 -7.03 6.76 -11.27
CA VAL A 128 -6.52 6.70 -12.66
C VAL A 128 -7.45 5.87 -13.55
N ASN A 129 -7.83 4.67 -13.12
CA ASN A 129 -8.76 3.80 -13.88
C ASN A 129 -10.15 4.43 -14.09
N GLN A 130 -10.54 5.35 -13.21
CA GLN A 130 -11.81 6.08 -13.28
C GLN A 130 -11.66 7.44 -13.95
N GLY A 131 -10.48 7.73 -14.53
CA GLY A 131 -10.21 8.94 -15.31
C GLY A 131 -10.32 10.23 -14.51
N VAL A 132 -10.05 10.18 -13.20
CA VAL A 132 -9.92 11.37 -12.35
C VAL A 132 -8.54 11.99 -12.54
N TYR A 133 -7.52 11.13 -12.66
CA TYR A 133 -6.14 11.54 -12.89
C TYR A 133 -5.57 10.85 -14.13
N PRO A 134 -4.62 11.50 -14.82
CA PRO A 134 -3.94 10.90 -15.97
C PRO A 134 -2.95 9.81 -15.51
N GLU A 135 -2.46 9.00 -16.46
CA GLU A 135 -1.46 7.96 -16.19
C GLU A 135 -0.18 8.60 -15.59
N PRO A 136 0.15 8.34 -14.31
CA PRO A 136 1.27 9.00 -13.63
C PRO A 136 2.63 8.71 -14.24
N ALA A 137 2.82 7.54 -14.88
CA ALA A 137 4.08 7.17 -15.51
C ALA A 137 4.33 7.87 -16.86
N PHE A 138 3.35 8.60 -17.41
CA PHE A 138 3.48 9.27 -18.70
C PHE A 138 3.95 10.72 -18.54
N GLY A 139 5.14 11.03 -19.08
CA GLY A 139 5.69 12.40 -19.05
C GLY A 139 5.78 12.95 -17.62
N LEU A 140 5.21 14.14 -17.41
CA LEU A 140 5.12 14.78 -16.09
C LEU A 140 3.73 14.69 -15.46
N ASN A 141 2.86 13.78 -15.93
CA ASN A 141 1.49 13.67 -15.44
C ASN A 141 1.39 13.49 -13.91
N ASN A 142 2.33 12.79 -13.28
CA ASN A 142 2.39 12.66 -11.82
C ASN A 142 2.34 14.02 -11.10
N MET A 143 2.86 15.09 -11.73
CA MET A 143 2.85 16.45 -11.17
C MET A 143 1.48 17.11 -11.15
N SER A 144 0.53 16.63 -11.95
CA SER A 144 -0.87 17.09 -11.94
C SER A 144 -1.71 16.43 -10.84
N ILE A 145 -1.18 15.38 -10.21
CA ILE A 145 -1.90 14.59 -9.20
C ILE A 145 -1.56 15.14 -7.81
N PRO A 146 -2.57 15.49 -6.99
CA PRO A 146 -2.32 16.13 -5.72
C PRO A 146 -1.75 15.15 -4.69
N ASP A 147 -0.70 15.56 -3.98
CA ASP A 147 -0.10 14.77 -2.88
C ASP A 147 -1.04 14.65 -1.67
N THR A 148 -2.18 15.36 -1.65
CA THR A 148 -3.16 15.24 -0.55
C THR A 148 -3.80 13.86 -0.46
N LEU A 149 -3.75 13.04 -1.52
CA LEU A 149 -4.31 11.67 -1.50
C LEU A 149 -3.73 10.82 -0.37
N CYS A 150 -2.44 11.00 -0.03
CA CYS A 150 -1.79 10.29 1.09
C CYS A 150 -2.10 10.85 2.48
N ARG A 151 -3.04 11.80 2.60
CA ARG A 151 -3.41 12.48 3.86
C ARG A 151 -4.91 12.45 4.11
N MET A 152 -5.63 11.64 3.36
CA MET A 152 -7.08 11.54 3.40
C MET A 152 -7.48 10.13 3.82
N ASP A 153 -8.61 10.04 4.50
CA ASP A 153 -9.26 8.78 4.81
C ASP A 153 -10.20 8.37 3.67
N TRP A 154 -10.10 7.11 3.26
CA TRP A 154 -10.84 6.55 2.13
C TRP A 154 -11.64 5.32 2.54
N TRP A 155 -12.87 5.23 2.05
CA TRP A 155 -13.74 4.08 2.25
C TRP A 155 -13.77 3.20 1.02
N TYR A 156 -13.43 1.93 1.20
CA TYR A 156 -13.80 0.86 0.29
C TYR A 156 -15.07 0.21 0.80
N ARG A 157 -16.04 -0.01 -0.09
CA ARG A 157 -17.31 -0.66 0.23
C ARG A 157 -17.63 -1.74 -0.79
N SER A 158 -18.17 -2.86 -0.32
CA SER A 158 -18.66 -3.96 -1.15
C SER A 158 -19.88 -4.61 -0.49
N VAL A 159 -20.82 -5.08 -1.30
CA VAL A 159 -22.01 -5.82 -0.83
C VAL A 159 -22.00 -7.21 -1.43
N PHE A 160 -22.05 -8.26 -0.61
CA PHE A 160 -21.99 -9.65 -1.08
C PHE A 160 -22.99 -10.56 -0.37
N ASP A 161 -23.36 -11.65 -1.04
CA ASP A 161 -24.18 -12.72 -0.48
C ASP A 161 -23.30 -13.86 0.03
N HIS A 162 -23.78 -14.59 1.04
CA HIS A 162 -23.03 -15.71 1.63
C HIS A 162 -22.77 -16.81 0.58
N PRO A 163 -21.53 -17.31 0.42
CA PRO A 163 -21.28 -18.47 -0.44
C PRO A 163 -21.88 -19.71 0.24
N ALA A 164 -22.88 -20.37 -0.34
CA ALA A 164 -23.79 -21.34 0.29
C ALA A 164 -23.17 -22.65 0.90
N SER A 165 -21.89 -22.65 1.25
CA SER A 165 -21.11 -23.79 1.70
C SER A 165 -20.35 -23.49 3.00
N GLY A 166 -20.39 -24.44 3.94
CA GLY A 166 -19.65 -24.41 5.21
C GLY A 166 -20.37 -23.65 6.32
N ASN A 167 -20.16 -24.09 7.56
CA ASN A 167 -20.79 -23.49 8.75
C ASN A 167 -19.94 -22.38 9.37
N LYS A 168 -18.63 -22.34 9.08
CA LYS A 168 -17.71 -21.32 9.60
C LYS A 168 -17.07 -20.57 8.45
N LEU A 169 -17.10 -19.24 8.51
CA LEU A 169 -16.62 -18.37 7.44
C LEU A 169 -15.58 -17.40 7.97
N THR A 170 -14.43 -17.38 7.31
CA THR A 170 -13.33 -16.44 7.60
C THR A 170 -13.20 -15.44 6.45
N LEU A 171 -13.14 -14.15 6.77
CA LEU A 171 -12.75 -13.07 5.86
C LEU A 171 -11.23 -12.85 5.94
N ILE A 172 -10.55 -12.85 4.80
CA ILE A 172 -9.10 -12.75 4.70
C ILE A 172 -8.75 -11.58 3.78
N PHE A 173 -7.99 -10.62 4.30
CA PHE A 173 -7.33 -9.60 3.49
C PHE A 173 -5.87 -10.02 3.33
N ASN A 174 -5.42 -10.30 2.11
CA ASN A 174 -4.04 -10.74 1.90
C ASN A 174 -3.02 -9.58 1.97
N GLY A 175 -3.48 -8.34 1.83
CA GLY A 175 -2.63 -7.17 1.95
C GLY A 175 -3.42 -5.87 1.85
N ILE A 176 -3.20 -5.00 2.83
CA ILE A 176 -3.67 -3.61 2.83
C ILE A 176 -2.47 -2.73 3.14
N ASN A 177 -2.33 -1.61 2.43
CA ASN A 177 -1.34 -0.60 2.77
C ASN A 177 -2.04 0.73 3.12
N TYR A 178 -1.71 1.44 4.19
CA TYR A 178 -0.90 1.01 5.34
C TYR A 178 -1.77 0.63 6.55
N ARG A 179 -2.79 1.45 6.87
CA ARG A 179 -3.64 1.33 8.06
C ARG A 179 -5.10 1.22 7.67
N ALA A 180 -5.83 0.29 8.28
CA ALA A 180 -7.24 0.12 8.02
C ALA A 180 -8.06 -0.33 9.22
N GLU A 181 -9.33 0.07 9.22
CA GLU A 181 -10.38 -0.49 10.07
C GLU A 181 -11.35 -1.28 9.19
N VAL A 182 -11.64 -2.52 9.57
CA VAL A 182 -12.51 -3.43 8.81
C VAL A 182 -13.83 -3.63 9.55
N PHE A 183 -14.93 -3.50 8.82
CA PHE A 183 -16.29 -3.64 9.34
C PHE A 183 -17.12 -4.56 8.46
N LEU A 184 -17.96 -5.38 9.08
CA LEU A 184 -18.99 -6.18 8.40
C LEU A 184 -20.33 -5.94 9.08
N ASN A 185 -21.35 -5.55 8.31
CA ASN A 185 -22.71 -5.32 8.82
C ASN A 185 -22.73 -4.39 10.05
N ALA A 186 -22.00 -3.28 9.98
CA ALA A 186 -21.76 -2.30 11.06
C ALA A 186 -20.98 -2.80 12.29
N LYS A 187 -20.55 -4.07 12.33
CA LYS A 187 -19.67 -4.60 13.38
C LYS A 187 -18.21 -4.45 12.97
N LYS A 188 -17.43 -3.73 13.79
CA LYS A 188 -15.97 -3.66 13.62
C LYS A 188 -15.36 -5.05 13.86
N LEU A 189 -14.64 -5.56 12.87
CA LEU A 189 -13.93 -6.84 12.95
C LEU A 189 -12.53 -6.67 13.56
N GLY A 190 -11.86 -5.55 13.25
CA GLY A 190 -10.55 -5.22 13.77
C GLY A 190 -9.81 -4.21 12.90
N ASN A 191 -8.52 -4.06 13.20
CA ASN A 191 -7.62 -3.18 12.46
C ASN A 191 -6.59 -4.02 11.69
N ILE A 192 -6.06 -3.46 10.60
CA ILE A 192 -4.90 -3.98 9.86
C ILE A 192 -3.89 -2.83 9.78
N GLU A 193 -2.65 -3.08 10.17
CA GLU A 193 -1.56 -2.10 10.10
C GLU A 193 -0.29 -2.79 9.60
N GLY A 194 0.24 -2.33 8.46
CA GLY A 194 1.36 -2.95 7.76
C GLY A 194 0.98 -3.53 6.40
N ALA A 195 1.78 -3.24 5.37
CA ALA A 195 1.51 -3.67 3.99
C ALA A 195 1.56 -5.20 3.82
N PHE A 196 2.33 -5.89 4.67
CA PHE A 196 2.70 -7.30 4.45
C PHE A 196 2.10 -8.26 5.47
N ILE A 197 1.11 -7.83 6.25
CA ILE A 197 0.36 -8.69 7.17
C ILE A 197 -1.02 -9.02 6.58
N ARG A 198 -1.48 -10.25 6.83
CA ARG A 198 -2.84 -10.66 6.49
C ARG A 198 -3.80 -10.26 7.60
N GLY A 199 -4.93 -9.66 7.24
CA GLY A 199 -6.08 -9.53 8.13
C GLY A 199 -6.92 -10.78 8.05
N VAL A 200 -7.18 -11.44 9.18
CA VAL A 200 -7.95 -12.70 9.22
C VAL A 200 -9.02 -12.58 10.28
N PHE A 201 -10.28 -12.57 9.86
CA PHE A 201 -11.42 -12.34 10.74
C PHE A 201 -12.42 -13.49 10.65
N ASP A 202 -12.79 -14.08 11.78
CA ASP A 202 -13.96 -14.97 11.84
C ASP A 202 -15.22 -14.10 11.74
N ILE A 203 -16.06 -14.39 10.74
CA ILE A 203 -17.30 -13.67 10.47
C ILE A 203 -18.54 -14.55 10.61
N THR A 204 -18.39 -15.76 11.15
CA THR A 204 -19.43 -16.79 11.23
C THR A 204 -20.72 -16.27 11.87
N ASP A 205 -20.62 -15.60 13.02
CA ASP A 205 -21.80 -15.10 13.75
C ASP A 205 -22.28 -13.70 13.29
N ILE A 206 -21.69 -13.17 12.22
CA ILE A 206 -21.91 -11.78 11.74
C ILE A 206 -22.50 -11.78 10.33
N VAL A 207 -22.07 -12.73 9.50
CA VAL A 207 -22.51 -12.88 8.13
C VAL A 207 -23.98 -13.28 8.09
N ARG A 208 -24.70 -12.73 7.13
CA ARG A 208 -26.11 -13.00 6.80
C ARG A 208 -26.17 -13.74 5.48
N GLU A 209 -27.29 -14.37 5.16
CA GLU A 209 -27.45 -15.04 3.87
C GLU A 209 -27.25 -14.10 2.67
N LYS A 210 -27.76 -12.86 2.79
CA LYS A 210 -27.72 -11.86 1.71
C LYS A 210 -27.33 -10.48 2.21
N ASN A 211 -26.89 -9.64 1.26
CA ASN A 211 -26.68 -8.21 1.45
C ASN A 211 -25.72 -7.87 2.61
N ASN A 212 -24.62 -8.62 2.71
CA ASN A 212 -23.58 -8.31 3.68
C ASN A 212 -22.79 -7.09 3.23
N VAL A 213 -22.76 -6.05 4.04
CA VAL A 213 -22.01 -4.82 3.73
C VAL A 213 -20.64 -4.90 4.39
N LEU A 214 -19.62 -5.11 3.56
CA LEU A 214 -18.21 -4.99 3.93
C LEU A 214 -17.76 -3.55 3.67
N ALA A 215 -17.27 -2.89 4.72
CA ALA A 215 -16.67 -1.57 4.59
C ALA A 215 -15.28 -1.58 5.23
N VAL A 216 -14.33 -0.94 4.55
CA VAL A 216 -12.93 -0.84 4.97
C VAL A 216 -12.53 0.62 4.91
N LEU A 217 -12.21 1.19 6.06
CA LEU A 217 -11.67 2.53 6.16
C LEU A 217 -10.16 2.45 6.06
N ILE A 218 -9.58 2.99 4.99
CA ILE A 218 -8.15 3.16 4.82
C ILE A 218 -7.75 4.52 5.37
N HIS A 219 -6.84 4.51 6.31
CA HIS A 219 -6.24 5.72 6.87
C HIS A 219 -4.93 6.07 6.15
N PRO A 220 -4.55 7.36 6.15
CA PRO A 220 -3.21 7.72 5.76
C PRO A 220 -2.18 7.05 6.69
N PRO A 221 -0.94 6.85 6.20
CA PRO A 221 0.18 6.52 7.07
C PRO A 221 0.34 7.61 8.15
N TYR A 222 1.01 7.30 9.28
CA TYR A 222 1.25 8.31 10.32
C TYR A 222 2.24 9.37 9.83
N ASN A 223 3.21 8.94 9.03
CA ASN A 223 4.33 9.72 8.53
C ASN A 223 4.39 9.70 7.00
N PRO A 224 3.37 10.23 6.28
CA PRO A 224 3.33 10.31 4.81
C PRO A 224 4.46 11.14 4.19
N GLY A 225 5.15 11.96 5.01
CA GLY A 225 6.23 12.91 4.69
C GLY A 225 6.02 13.73 3.41
N ILE A 226 7.09 14.29 2.85
CA ILE A 226 7.04 15.17 1.67
C ILE A 226 7.90 14.55 0.58
N SER A 227 7.28 14.26 -0.57
CA SER A 227 7.96 13.69 -1.72
C SER A 227 8.98 14.65 -2.31
N HIS A 228 10.12 14.11 -2.74
CA HIS A 228 11.07 14.82 -3.58
C HIS A 228 10.79 14.49 -5.04
N GLU A 229 10.57 15.52 -5.86
CA GLU A 229 10.41 15.43 -7.30
C GLU A 229 11.77 15.69 -7.96
N GLN A 230 12.25 14.68 -8.69
CA GLN A 230 13.52 14.76 -9.40
C GLN A 230 13.45 15.79 -10.54
N SER A 231 14.49 16.60 -10.65
CA SER A 231 14.69 17.53 -11.77
C SER A 231 16.17 17.74 -12.05
N MET A 232 16.50 18.41 -13.15
CA MET A 232 17.89 18.76 -13.47
C MET A 232 18.52 19.71 -12.44
N ILE A 233 17.69 20.43 -11.67
CA ILE A 233 18.14 21.39 -10.65
C ILE A 233 18.20 20.70 -9.28
N ALA A 234 17.16 19.94 -8.92
CA ALA A 234 17.04 19.29 -7.62
C ALA A 234 17.88 18.00 -7.50
N GLY A 235 18.23 17.38 -8.62
CA GLY A 235 18.87 16.07 -8.64
C GLY A 235 17.90 14.95 -8.23
N GLN A 236 18.44 13.82 -7.76
CA GLN A 236 17.66 12.61 -7.45
C GLN A 236 16.95 12.62 -6.09
N GLY A 237 17.32 13.53 -5.18
CA GLY A 237 16.72 13.64 -3.86
C GLY A 237 17.22 12.63 -2.82
N LEU A 238 16.42 12.48 -1.77
CA LEU A 238 16.65 11.58 -0.63
C LEU A 238 15.79 10.31 -0.76
N ASN A 239 16.12 9.29 0.02
CA ASN A 239 15.56 7.94 -0.12
C ASN A 239 14.51 7.64 0.96
N GLY A 240 13.22 7.61 0.59
CA GLY A 240 12.09 7.08 1.37
C GLY A 240 11.63 7.89 2.58
N GLY A 241 12.49 8.77 3.11
CA GLY A 241 12.17 9.77 4.11
C GLY A 241 11.34 9.26 5.30
N GLN A 242 10.43 10.11 5.79
CA GLN A 242 9.66 9.87 7.01
C GLN A 242 8.77 8.62 6.95
N LEU A 243 8.36 8.13 5.77
CA LEU A 243 7.51 6.94 5.65
C LEU A 243 8.23 5.69 6.13
N SER A 244 9.56 5.71 6.17
CA SER A 244 10.38 4.65 6.75
C SER A 244 10.10 4.41 8.24
N LEU A 245 9.50 5.39 8.94
CA LEU A 245 9.06 5.24 10.34
C LEU A 245 7.81 4.36 10.48
N ASP A 246 7.04 4.20 9.40
CA ASP A 246 5.78 3.43 9.37
C ASP A 246 6.02 2.00 8.85
N GLY A 247 7.25 1.48 8.94
CA GLY A 247 7.54 0.12 8.52
C GLY A 247 6.67 -0.92 9.27
N PRO A 248 6.16 -1.97 8.58
CA PRO A 248 6.53 -2.36 7.24
C PRO A 248 5.53 -1.85 6.18
N THR A 249 6.02 -1.02 5.25
CA THR A 249 5.27 -0.44 4.11
C THR A 249 6.18 -0.34 2.88
N PHE A 250 5.65 0.12 1.74
CA PHE A 250 6.41 0.42 0.53
C PHE A 250 7.15 1.76 0.68
N ILE A 251 8.24 1.79 1.44
CA ILE A 251 8.99 3.01 1.78
C ILE A 251 9.35 3.89 0.57
N ALA A 252 9.59 3.30 -0.60
CA ALA A 252 9.91 4.02 -1.83
C ALA A 252 8.70 4.78 -2.42
N SER A 253 7.48 4.56 -1.93
CA SER A 253 6.29 5.27 -2.41
C SER A 253 6.29 6.76 -2.04
N MET A 254 7.12 7.18 -1.07
CA MET A 254 7.42 8.60 -0.82
C MET A 254 8.30 9.22 -1.91
N GLY A 255 8.95 8.41 -2.74
CA GLY A 255 9.99 8.82 -3.68
C GLY A 255 11.34 8.24 -3.27
N TRP A 256 12.15 7.97 -4.28
CA TRP A 256 13.49 7.40 -4.17
C TRP A 256 14.34 7.83 -5.37
N ASP A 257 15.63 7.53 -5.37
CA ASP A 257 16.53 7.84 -6.50
C ASP A 257 16.13 7.20 -7.85
N TRP A 258 15.21 6.22 -7.85
CA TRP A 258 14.69 5.54 -9.05
C TRP A 258 13.17 5.66 -9.26
N ILE A 259 12.42 6.34 -8.39
CA ILE A 259 10.96 6.50 -8.51
C ILE A 259 10.50 7.85 -7.95
N PRO A 260 9.61 8.60 -8.65
CA PRO A 260 9.00 9.78 -8.06
C PRO A 260 8.08 9.40 -6.91
N GLY A 261 7.70 10.40 -6.10
CA GLY A 261 6.71 10.17 -5.05
C GLY A 261 5.35 9.75 -5.61
N ILE A 262 4.83 8.61 -5.14
CA ILE A 262 3.48 8.14 -5.44
C ILE A 262 2.50 8.87 -4.54
N LYS A 263 1.54 9.56 -5.14
CA LYS A 263 0.74 10.59 -4.45
C LYS A 263 -0.18 10.09 -3.34
N ASP A 264 -0.54 8.80 -3.34
CA ASP A 264 -1.30 8.13 -2.28
C ASP A 264 -0.43 7.23 -1.37
N ARG A 265 0.89 7.23 -1.56
CA ARG A 265 1.87 6.33 -0.91
C ARG A 265 1.54 4.84 -1.08
N ASN A 266 0.88 4.48 -2.18
CA ASN A 266 0.35 3.14 -2.46
C ASN A 266 -0.70 2.68 -1.43
N SER A 267 -1.48 3.59 -0.85
CA SER A 267 -2.50 3.22 0.13
C SER A 267 -3.70 2.56 -0.56
N GLY A 268 -4.24 1.50 0.02
CA GLY A 268 -5.38 0.74 -0.49
C GLY A 268 -5.30 -0.77 -0.22
N ILE A 269 -6.25 -1.50 -0.79
CA ILE A 269 -6.34 -2.96 -0.68
C ILE A 269 -5.52 -3.57 -1.83
N TRP A 270 -4.21 -3.69 -1.63
CA TRP A 270 -3.25 -4.00 -2.70
C TRP A 270 -3.13 -5.49 -3.04
N GLN A 271 -3.74 -6.37 -2.26
CA GLN A 271 -3.94 -7.78 -2.61
C GLN A 271 -5.43 -8.16 -2.58
N ASP A 272 -5.74 -9.40 -2.95
CA ASP A 272 -7.11 -9.89 -2.97
C ASP A 272 -7.72 -10.02 -1.57
N VAL A 273 -9.04 -9.95 -1.54
CA VAL A 273 -9.88 -10.20 -0.37
C VAL A 273 -10.59 -11.52 -0.58
N ARG A 274 -10.56 -12.40 0.41
CA ARG A 274 -11.09 -13.76 0.29
C ARG A 274 -12.07 -14.11 1.39
N LEU A 275 -13.01 -14.97 1.04
CA LEU A 275 -13.84 -15.70 1.98
C LEU A 275 -13.38 -17.15 1.98
N LYS A 276 -13.14 -17.71 3.16
CA LYS A 276 -12.75 -19.12 3.31
C LYS A 276 -13.73 -19.82 4.25
N ALA A 277 -14.43 -20.81 3.73
CA ALA A 277 -15.30 -21.69 4.48
C ALA A 277 -14.48 -22.83 5.10
N THR A 278 -14.72 -23.14 6.36
CA THR A 278 -14.14 -24.31 7.03
C THR A 278 -15.21 -25.10 7.77
N SER A 279 -14.91 -26.36 8.06
CA SER A 279 -15.63 -27.13 9.07
C SER A 279 -15.11 -26.74 10.47
N ASP A 280 -15.24 -27.64 11.44
CA ASP A 280 -14.75 -27.40 12.80
C ASP A 280 -13.24 -27.33 12.94
N VAL A 281 -12.49 -27.86 11.97
CA VAL A 281 -11.03 -27.89 11.98
C VAL A 281 -10.48 -26.96 10.89
N LYS A 282 -9.52 -26.11 11.27
CA LYS A 282 -8.80 -25.21 10.36
C LYS A 282 -7.35 -25.63 10.24
N ILE A 283 -6.93 -25.95 9.01
CA ILE A 283 -5.51 -26.04 8.65
C ILE A 283 -5.08 -24.66 8.14
N GLY A 284 -4.00 -24.13 8.73
CA GLY A 284 -3.45 -22.80 8.46
C GLY A 284 -2.52 -22.78 7.25
N ASP A 285 -1.27 -22.40 7.48
CA ASP A 285 -0.21 -22.25 6.46
C ASP A 285 0.73 -23.46 6.47
N PRO A 286 0.36 -24.59 5.82
CA PRO A 286 1.27 -25.71 5.69
C PRO A 286 2.50 -25.28 4.88
N HIS A 287 3.69 -25.69 5.33
CA HIS A 287 4.95 -25.54 4.62
C HIS A 287 5.63 -26.90 4.53
N ILE A 288 6.43 -27.11 3.48
CA ILE A 288 7.29 -28.28 3.29
C ILE A 288 8.73 -27.77 3.32
#